data_AF-A0A7S1AF95-F1
#
_entry.id   AF-A0A7S1AF95-F1
#
_cell.length_a   1.000
_cell.length_b   1.000
_cell.length_c   1.000
_cell.angle_alpha   90.00
_cell.angle_beta   90.00
_cell.angle_gamma   90.00
#
_symmetry.space_group_name_H-M   'P 1'
#
loop_
_entity.id
_entity.type
_entity.pdbx_description
1 polymer ?
#
loop_
_entity_poly.entity_id
_entity_poly.type
_entity_poly.pdbx_seq_one_letter_code
_entity_poly.pdbx_strand_id
1 'polypeptide(L)'
;MGGQPSVASIDVRVTDRKSLLKEQCLRREPYDELQHHYKKGAEKNPEECVGGENSFPFMEPCIVQRVTLFLFGGSLIRCFEVCPLWFVVFFKTLDEIPARIDAGFKEFYGHSLQLEYARTDWSPVHVAQAGIRIDRILIARVTDYHVNRCCKVSYGYTQRSGSASNEIEDKYECSFKFDTYDRGCPRSFWIHKDICRFHGDETRVAATQNITAVCVDDRVEIAVNLFNAMGLVDVSEVVWHPLKLFPLPKRRECPIEQELFDWYDFDSFQSQSVERVQIPDFFSPQLVHCSTEYAGIDVAVSRTRLRAEQQGVVPQADRILGSRLEVLPTRCPIILPLKRVGLQHDRFTKIQLRQGDGIDLYISQGGKMT
;
A
#
# COMPACT_ATOMS: atom_id res chain seq x y z
N MET A 1 -24.02 34.33 10.71
CA MET A 1 -23.87 33.05 11.42
C MET A 1 -23.15 32.10 10.49
N GLY A 2 -21.88 31.83 10.78
CA GLY A 2 -21.02 31.01 9.93
C GLY A 2 -21.32 29.53 10.10
N GLY A 3 -21.70 28.87 9.01
CA GLY A 3 -21.77 27.42 8.94
C GLY A 3 -20.35 26.86 8.86
N GLN A 4 -19.98 25.99 9.80
CA GLN A 4 -18.77 25.17 9.69
C GLN A 4 -18.88 24.29 8.44
N PRO A 5 -17.85 24.20 7.59
CA PRO A 5 -17.84 23.23 6.51
C PRO A 5 -17.74 21.83 7.13
N SER A 6 -18.75 21.00 6.88
CA SER A 6 -18.73 19.58 7.25
C SER A 6 -17.53 18.92 6.58
N VAL A 7 -16.59 18.45 7.39
CA VAL A 7 -15.48 17.62 6.93
C VAL A 7 -16.09 16.36 6.31
N ALA A 8 -16.02 16.23 4.99
CA ALA A 8 -16.46 15.03 4.31
C ALA A 8 -15.67 13.83 4.85
N SER A 9 -16.36 12.89 5.48
CA SER A 9 -15.76 11.64 5.95
C SER A 9 -15.34 10.82 4.73
N ILE A 10 -14.04 10.51 4.61
CA ILE A 10 -13.56 9.55 3.62
C ILE A 10 -14.10 8.18 4.02
N ASP A 11 -14.90 7.55 3.16
CA ASP A 11 -15.27 6.15 3.36
C ASP A 11 -14.08 5.26 2.97
N VAL A 12 -13.30 4.87 3.99
CA VAL A 12 -12.08 4.05 3.87
C VAL A 12 -12.37 2.62 3.34
N ARG A 13 -13.65 2.23 3.24
CA ARG A 13 -14.07 0.86 2.86
C ARG A 13 -14.02 0.59 1.36
N VAL A 14 -13.95 1.63 0.52
CA VAL A 14 -14.07 1.49 -0.94
C VAL A 14 -12.78 1.93 -1.64
N THR A 15 -11.78 1.04 -1.66
CA THR A 15 -10.52 1.29 -2.39
C THR A 15 -10.13 0.17 -3.37
N ASP A 16 -10.94 -0.89 -3.54
CA ASP A 16 -10.61 -2.05 -4.40
C ASP A 16 -11.83 -2.58 -5.18
N ARG A 17 -11.60 -3.18 -6.35
CA ARG A 17 -12.57 -4.00 -7.11
C ARG A 17 -13.09 -5.19 -6.28
N LYS A 18 -12.30 -5.72 -5.33
CA LYS A 18 -12.75 -6.69 -4.31
C LYS A 18 -13.79 -6.10 -3.34
N SER A 19 -13.83 -4.77 -3.18
CA SER A 19 -14.84 -4.08 -2.37
C SER A 19 -16.25 -4.27 -2.94
N LEU A 20 -16.42 -4.44 -4.25
CA LEU A 20 -17.74 -4.66 -4.87
C LEU A 20 -18.34 -6.03 -4.54
N LEU A 21 -17.54 -7.10 -4.56
CA LEU A 21 -18.01 -8.44 -4.18
C LEU A 21 -18.26 -8.51 -2.66
N LYS A 22 -17.40 -7.87 -1.88
CA LYS A 22 -17.53 -7.72 -0.43
C LYS A 22 -18.76 -6.90 -0.05
N GLU A 23 -19.01 -5.79 -0.75
CA GLU A 23 -20.19 -4.94 -0.56
C GLU A 23 -21.47 -5.64 -1.03
N GLN A 24 -21.44 -6.40 -2.12
CA GLN A 24 -22.57 -7.22 -2.56
C GLN A 24 -22.89 -8.36 -1.58
N CYS A 25 -21.87 -8.95 -0.94
CA CYS A 25 -22.07 -9.95 0.11
C CYS A 25 -22.58 -9.33 1.42
N LEU A 26 -22.10 -8.14 1.80
CA LEU A 26 -22.50 -7.43 3.01
C LEU A 26 -23.83 -6.66 2.89
N ARG A 27 -24.28 -6.32 1.67
CA ARG A 27 -25.59 -5.72 1.38
C ARG A 27 -26.73 -6.73 1.35
N ARG A 28 -26.44 -8.03 1.29
CA ARG A 28 -27.47 -9.08 1.46
C ARG A 28 -27.87 -9.11 2.94
N GLU A 29 -29.17 -9.22 3.18
CA GLU A 29 -29.83 -9.17 4.50
C GLU A 29 -29.08 -9.94 5.59
N PRO A 30 -29.22 -9.53 6.87
CA PRO A 30 -28.42 -10.03 7.98
C PRO A 30 -28.37 -11.57 7.95
N TYR A 31 -27.18 -12.10 7.66
CA TYR A 31 -26.94 -13.54 7.64
C TYR A 31 -27.26 -14.20 8.99
N ASP A 32 -27.29 -13.41 10.06
CA ASP A 32 -27.73 -13.81 11.39
C ASP A 32 -29.22 -14.26 11.41
N GLU A 33 -30.08 -13.70 10.54
CA GLU A 33 -31.48 -14.12 10.41
C GLU A 33 -31.65 -15.37 9.54
N LEU A 34 -30.68 -15.64 8.65
CA LEU A 34 -30.65 -16.86 7.82
C LEU A 34 -30.13 -18.10 8.58
N GLN A 35 -29.56 -17.92 9.78
CA GLN A 35 -29.05 -19.04 10.60
C GLN A 35 -30.17 -19.93 11.18
N HIS A 36 -31.46 -19.57 11.06
CA HIS A 36 -32.54 -20.23 11.81
C HIS A 36 -33.80 -20.63 11.04
N HIS A 37 -33.74 -20.88 9.73
CA HIS A 37 -34.89 -21.44 9.01
C HIS A 37 -34.65 -22.87 8.51
N TYR A 38 -34.94 -23.82 9.39
CA TYR A 38 -35.05 -25.23 9.07
C TYR A 38 -36.38 -25.49 8.35
N LYS A 39 -36.36 -25.71 7.03
CA LYS A 39 -37.47 -26.40 6.34
C LYS A 39 -37.14 -27.89 6.28
N LYS A 40 -37.75 -28.64 7.20
CA LYS A 40 -37.74 -30.11 7.17
C LYS A 40 -38.56 -30.57 5.97
N GLY A 41 -37.90 -31.18 4.98
CA GLY A 41 -38.57 -31.86 3.87
C GLY A 41 -38.33 -31.22 2.52
N ALA A 42 -37.24 -31.61 1.86
CA ALA A 42 -37.15 -31.61 0.40
C ALA A 42 -36.21 -32.75 -0.01
N GLU A 43 -36.79 -33.93 -0.22
CA GLU A 43 -36.20 -34.91 -1.13
C GLU A 43 -36.31 -34.31 -2.55
N LYS A 44 -35.18 -34.10 -3.26
CA LYS A 44 -35.14 -34.14 -4.74
C LYS A 44 -33.72 -33.96 -5.34
N ASN A 45 -33.48 -34.79 -6.36
CA ASN A 45 -32.50 -34.73 -7.46
C ASN A 45 -31.03 -34.37 -7.19
N PRO A 46 -30.08 -35.32 -7.31
CA PRO A 46 -28.64 -35.08 -7.10
C PRO A 46 -27.94 -34.25 -8.20
N GLU A 47 -28.66 -33.79 -9.23
CA GLU A 47 -28.08 -33.03 -10.36
C GLU A 47 -28.44 -31.54 -10.36
N GLU A 48 -29.33 -31.09 -9.49
CA GLU A 48 -29.59 -29.65 -9.28
C GLU A 48 -28.88 -29.21 -8.00
N CYS A 49 -27.76 -28.49 -8.14
CA CYS A 49 -27.17 -27.77 -7.01
C CYS A 49 -28.11 -26.62 -6.62
N VAL A 50 -29.10 -26.91 -5.76
CA VAL A 50 -29.96 -25.90 -5.16
C VAL A 50 -29.10 -25.15 -4.16
N GLY A 51 -28.48 -24.04 -4.58
CA GLY A 51 -27.55 -23.25 -3.78
C GLY A 51 -28.04 -23.10 -2.34
N GLY A 52 -27.34 -23.74 -1.40
CA GLY A 52 -27.86 -23.96 -0.04
C GLY A 52 -27.21 -25.14 0.68
N GLU A 53 -26.92 -26.23 -0.03
CA GLU A 53 -26.50 -27.51 0.59
C GLU A 53 -25.09 -27.48 1.22
N ASN A 54 -24.19 -26.62 0.74
CA ASN A 54 -22.89 -26.33 1.36
C ASN A 54 -22.91 -25.09 2.27
N SER A 55 -24.10 -24.60 2.62
CA SER A 55 -24.31 -23.39 3.43
C SER A 55 -24.57 -23.69 4.91
N PHE A 56 -24.24 -24.89 5.36
CA PHE A 56 -24.27 -25.23 6.78
C PHE A 56 -23.00 -24.72 7.47
N PRO A 57 -23.07 -24.33 8.76
CA PRO A 57 -21.89 -24.13 9.58
C PRO A 57 -21.10 -25.45 9.60
N PHE A 58 -20.04 -25.53 8.81
CA PHE A 58 -19.30 -26.78 8.63
C PHE A 58 -18.28 -27.04 9.75
N MET A 59 -17.97 -26.01 10.56
CA MET A 59 -17.02 -26.08 11.67
C MET A 59 -17.35 -25.04 12.75
N GLU A 60 -17.04 -25.37 14.01
CA GLU A 60 -17.09 -24.41 15.12
C GLU A 60 -16.05 -23.28 14.93
N PRO A 61 -16.33 -22.04 15.39
CA PRO A 61 -15.44 -20.89 15.17
C PRO A 61 -13.98 -21.12 15.62
N CYS A 62 -13.76 -21.80 16.75
CA CYS A 62 -12.43 -22.11 17.26
C CYS A 62 -11.66 -23.10 16.37
N ILE A 63 -12.37 -24.01 15.69
CA ILE A 63 -11.80 -24.96 14.74
C ILE A 63 -11.47 -24.20 13.45
N VAL A 64 -12.38 -23.33 12.98
CA VAL A 64 -12.13 -22.48 11.80
C VAL A 64 -10.87 -21.64 11.99
N GLN A 65 -10.67 -21.00 13.14
CA GLN A 65 -9.45 -20.25 13.46
C GLN A 65 -8.19 -21.10 13.29
N ARG A 66 -8.17 -22.31 13.85
CA ARG A 66 -7.03 -23.22 13.75
C ARG A 66 -6.79 -23.67 12.32
N VAL A 67 -7.84 -24.08 11.61
CA VAL A 67 -7.76 -24.54 10.21
C VAL A 67 -7.29 -23.41 9.29
N THR A 68 -7.77 -22.19 9.50
CA THR A 68 -7.40 -21.02 8.68
C THR A 68 -5.89 -20.78 8.68
N LEU A 69 -5.23 -20.97 9.82
CA LEU A 69 -3.76 -20.84 9.92
C LEU A 69 -3.03 -21.83 8.98
N PHE A 70 -3.56 -23.02 8.75
CA PHE A 70 -2.96 -24.01 7.83
C PHE A 70 -3.32 -23.76 6.36
N LEU A 71 -4.27 -22.87 6.10
CA LEU A 71 -4.74 -22.58 4.74
C LEU A 71 -4.05 -21.37 4.11
N PHE A 72 -3.28 -20.56 4.87
CA PHE A 72 -2.65 -19.34 4.35
C PHE A 72 -1.91 -19.57 3.01
N GLY A 73 -2.02 -18.59 2.13
CA GLY A 73 -1.55 -18.69 0.74
C GLY A 73 -2.66 -19.06 -0.23
N GLY A 74 -2.33 -19.78 -1.30
CA GLY A 74 -3.29 -20.08 -2.38
C GLY A 74 -4.47 -20.95 -1.96
N SER A 75 -4.33 -21.77 -0.92
CA SER A 75 -5.42 -22.62 -0.41
C SER A 75 -6.54 -21.79 0.22
N LEU A 76 -6.20 -20.80 1.05
CA LEU A 76 -7.15 -19.88 1.66
C LEU A 76 -7.91 -19.05 0.61
N ILE A 77 -7.20 -18.62 -0.44
CA ILE A 77 -7.85 -17.91 -1.55
C ILE A 77 -8.87 -18.80 -2.25
N ARG A 78 -8.54 -20.07 -2.50
CA ARG A 78 -9.50 -21.03 -3.06
C ARG A 78 -10.68 -21.29 -2.12
N CYS A 79 -10.48 -21.27 -0.79
CA CYS A 79 -11.58 -21.37 0.17
C CYS A 79 -12.57 -20.21 0.06
N PHE A 80 -12.11 -18.99 -0.25
CA PHE A 80 -12.99 -17.84 -0.49
C PHE A 80 -13.88 -17.99 -1.72
N GLU A 81 -13.48 -18.83 -2.68
CA GLU A 81 -14.19 -19.04 -3.94
C GLU A 81 -15.22 -20.18 -3.88
N VAL A 82 -15.24 -20.96 -2.79
CA VAL A 82 -16.15 -22.11 -2.64
C VAL A 82 -17.61 -21.66 -2.60
N CYS A 83 -17.96 -20.78 -1.68
CA CYS A 83 -19.29 -20.17 -1.58
C CYS A 83 -19.27 -18.91 -0.71
N PRO A 84 -20.32 -18.06 -0.78
CA PRO A 84 -20.40 -16.83 0.04
C PRO A 84 -20.29 -17.07 1.54
N LEU A 85 -20.79 -18.21 2.06
CA LEU A 85 -20.67 -18.52 3.49
C LEU A 85 -19.21 -18.75 3.90
N TRP A 86 -18.46 -19.55 3.12
CA TRP A 86 -17.03 -19.75 3.35
C TRP A 86 -16.27 -18.43 3.29
N PHE A 87 -16.60 -17.57 2.31
CA PHE A 87 -16.03 -16.23 2.25
C PHE A 87 -16.22 -15.47 3.56
N VAL A 88 -17.47 -15.35 4.05
CA VAL A 88 -17.77 -14.60 5.27
C VAL A 88 -17.07 -15.21 6.49
N VAL A 89 -17.11 -16.54 6.64
CA VAL A 89 -16.54 -17.26 7.78
C VAL A 89 -15.03 -17.07 7.84
N PHE A 90 -14.30 -17.38 6.77
CA PHE A 90 -12.85 -17.22 6.73
C PHE A 90 -12.43 -15.75 6.81
N PHE A 91 -13.17 -14.84 6.18
CA PHE A 91 -12.87 -13.41 6.22
C PHE A 91 -13.00 -12.86 7.65
N LYS A 92 -14.06 -13.21 8.38
CA LYS A 92 -14.23 -12.82 9.79
C LYS A 92 -13.12 -13.41 10.67
N THR A 93 -12.78 -14.67 10.46
CA THR A 93 -11.68 -15.34 11.19
C THR A 93 -10.33 -14.65 10.95
N LEU A 94 -10.07 -14.13 9.75
CA LEU A 94 -8.85 -13.36 9.45
C LEU A 94 -8.75 -12.02 10.17
N ASP A 95 -9.86 -11.46 10.67
CA ASP A 95 -9.83 -10.25 11.50
C ASP A 95 -9.55 -10.59 12.97
N GLU A 96 -9.88 -11.80 13.42
CA GLU A 96 -9.67 -12.26 14.80
C GLU A 96 -8.24 -12.74 15.05
N ILE A 97 -7.64 -13.48 14.11
CA ILE A 97 -6.27 -14.02 14.23
C ILE A 97 -5.22 -12.94 14.59
N PRO A 98 -5.15 -11.78 13.91
CA PRO A 98 -4.15 -10.76 14.18
C PRO A 98 -4.55 -9.77 15.29
N ALA A 99 -5.59 -10.02 16.09
CA ALA A 99 -6.06 -9.07 17.11
C ALA A 99 -4.97 -8.63 18.11
N ARG A 100 -4.02 -9.52 18.44
CA ARG A 100 -2.86 -9.19 19.29
C ARG A 100 -1.90 -8.19 18.65
N ILE A 101 -1.73 -8.26 17.32
CA ILE A 101 -0.90 -7.31 16.56
C ILE A 101 -1.52 -5.92 16.66
N ASP A 102 -2.83 -5.81 16.44
CA ASP A 102 -3.57 -4.55 16.51
C ASP A 102 -3.52 -3.93 17.92
N ALA A 103 -3.69 -4.76 18.97
CA ALA A 103 -3.61 -4.31 20.36
C ALA A 103 -2.21 -3.82 20.72
N GLY A 104 -1.17 -4.58 20.36
CA GLY A 104 0.22 -4.17 20.59
C GLY A 104 0.59 -2.89 19.84
N PHE A 105 0.05 -2.66 18.64
CA PHE A 105 0.27 -1.42 17.91
C PHE A 105 -0.29 -0.22 18.68
N LYS A 106 -1.52 -0.34 19.19
CA LYS A 106 -2.16 0.71 20.00
C LYS A 106 -1.37 1.01 21.27
N GLU A 107 -0.84 -0.02 21.92
CA GLU A 107 -0.01 0.11 23.12
C GLU A 107 1.29 0.88 22.84
N PHE A 108 2.04 0.48 21.80
CA PHE A 108 3.34 1.07 21.50
C PHE A 108 3.28 2.45 20.85
N TYR A 109 2.26 2.71 20.04
CA TYR A 109 2.22 3.90 19.19
C TYR A 109 0.97 4.74 19.34
N GLY A 110 0.00 4.38 20.18
CA GLY A 110 -1.32 5.03 20.26
C GLY A 110 -1.28 6.54 20.52
N HIS A 111 -0.22 7.04 21.16
CA HIS A 111 0.01 8.48 21.36
C HIS A 111 0.43 9.21 20.08
N SER A 112 1.14 8.53 19.17
CA SER A 112 1.70 9.10 17.94
C SER A 112 0.84 8.77 16.71
N LEU A 113 0.27 7.57 16.69
CA LEU A 113 -0.48 6.95 15.61
C LEU A 113 -1.75 6.32 16.19
N GLN A 114 -2.89 6.98 15.99
CA GLN A 114 -4.16 6.44 16.45
C GLN A 114 -4.69 5.43 15.43
N LEU A 115 -4.69 4.14 15.77
CA LEU A 115 -5.26 3.10 14.92
C LEU A 115 -6.78 3.31 14.75
N GLU A 116 -7.21 3.65 13.53
CA GLU A 116 -8.64 3.88 13.20
C GLU A 116 -9.29 2.61 12.64
N TYR A 117 -8.56 1.90 11.80
CA TYR A 117 -9.07 0.73 11.08
C TYR A 117 -7.96 -0.27 10.80
N ALA A 118 -8.30 -1.56 10.74
CA ALA A 118 -7.38 -2.61 10.32
C ALA A 118 -8.11 -3.60 9.42
N ARG A 119 -7.40 -4.16 8.43
CA ARG A 119 -7.94 -5.17 7.53
C ARG A 119 -6.87 -6.18 7.15
N THR A 120 -7.26 -7.41 6.90
CA THR A 120 -6.39 -8.38 6.26
C THR A 120 -6.56 -8.30 4.74
N ASP A 121 -5.46 -8.16 4.02
CA ASP A 121 -5.43 -8.03 2.57
C ASP A 121 -4.39 -8.99 1.98
N TRP A 122 -4.58 -9.36 0.71
CA TRP A 122 -3.67 -10.24 -0.02
C TRP A 122 -3.36 -9.70 -1.40
N SER A 123 -2.07 -9.70 -1.73
CA SER A 123 -1.54 -9.19 -2.99
C SER A 123 -0.62 -10.23 -3.65
N PRO A 124 -0.59 -10.29 -4.99
CA PRO A 124 0.43 -11.07 -5.68
C PRO A 124 1.82 -10.51 -5.34
N VAL A 125 2.80 -11.41 -5.22
CA VAL A 125 4.21 -11.07 -5.10
C VAL A 125 4.84 -11.18 -6.48
N HIS A 126 5.36 -10.07 -6.99
CA HIS A 126 6.04 -10.01 -8.28
C HIS A 126 7.51 -10.43 -8.13
N VAL A 127 7.74 -11.72 -7.93
CA VAL A 127 9.06 -12.36 -7.99
C VAL A 127 9.06 -13.44 -9.09
N ALA A 128 10.24 -14.00 -9.41
CA ALA A 128 10.41 -15.00 -10.48
C ALA A 128 9.43 -16.19 -10.37
N GLN A 129 8.99 -16.54 -9.16
CA GLN A 129 7.86 -17.44 -8.92
C GLN A 129 6.67 -16.65 -8.38
N ALA A 130 5.57 -16.61 -9.14
CA ALA A 130 4.36 -15.93 -8.70
C ALA A 130 3.88 -16.50 -7.35
N GLY A 131 3.82 -15.64 -6.33
CA GLY A 131 3.39 -15.99 -4.99
C GLY A 131 2.26 -15.08 -4.50
N ILE A 132 1.71 -15.39 -3.34
CA ILE A 132 0.73 -14.54 -2.65
C ILE A 132 1.35 -14.10 -1.33
N ARG A 133 1.23 -12.82 -1.03
CA ARG A 133 1.49 -12.26 0.30
C ARG A 133 0.17 -11.92 0.95
N ILE A 134 0.05 -12.22 2.24
CA ILE A 134 -1.09 -11.85 3.08
C ILE A 134 -0.55 -10.94 4.18
N ASP A 135 -1.13 -9.76 4.30
CA ASP A 135 -0.73 -8.72 5.24
C ASP A 135 -1.92 -8.30 6.12
N ARG A 136 -1.68 -8.06 7.41
CA ARG A 136 -2.55 -7.25 8.27
C ARG A 136 -2.20 -5.78 8.03
N ILE A 137 -3.10 -5.07 7.37
CA ILE A 137 -2.96 -3.63 7.07
C ILE A 137 -3.57 -2.82 8.22
N LEU A 138 -2.74 -2.06 8.90
CA LEU A 138 -3.12 -1.12 9.94
C LEU A 138 -3.23 0.28 9.34
N ILE A 139 -4.38 0.92 9.47
CA ILE A 139 -4.62 2.30 9.02
C ILE A 139 -4.69 3.19 10.26
N ALA A 140 -3.64 3.97 10.47
CA ALA A 140 -3.50 4.81 11.65
C ALA A 140 -3.44 6.28 11.28
N ARG A 141 -4.20 7.10 12.01
CA ARG A 141 -4.17 8.55 11.91
C ARG A 141 -2.94 9.12 12.62
N VAL A 142 -2.21 9.99 11.93
CA VAL A 142 -1.04 10.68 12.45
C VAL A 142 -1.48 11.80 13.41
N THR A 143 -0.97 11.77 14.64
CA THR A 143 -1.23 12.80 15.66
C THR A 143 -0.21 13.94 15.59
N ASP A 144 -0.38 14.95 16.43
CA ASP A 144 0.53 16.09 16.57
C ASP A 144 1.74 15.83 17.49
N TYR A 145 1.83 14.65 18.12
CA TYR A 145 2.81 14.38 19.17
C TYR A 145 4.27 14.41 18.69
N HIS A 146 4.52 14.05 17.43
CA HIS A 146 5.87 13.97 16.83
C HIS A 146 5.98 14.75 15.51
N VAL A 147 5.32 15.91 15.47
CA VAL A 147 5.46 16.84 14.35
C VAL A 147 6.92 17.27 14.17
N ASN A 148 7.30 17.46 12.91
CA ASN A 148 8.64 17.84 12.49
C ASN A 148 9.73 16.81 12.88
N ARG A 149 9.36 15.52 12.89
CA ARG A 149 10.27 14.38 13.09
C ARG A 149 10.10 13.33 11.99
N CYS A 150 11.19 12.61 11.72
CA CYS A 150 11.16 11.36 10.98
C CYS A 150 10.89 10.24 11.98
N CYS A 151 9.81 9.50 11.79
CA CYS A 151 9.38 8.41 12.67
C CYS A 151 9.75 7.06 12.05
N LYS A 152 10.26 6.11 12.85
CA LYS A 152 10.44 4.70 12.48
C LYS A 152 9.59 3.81 13.37
N VAL A 153 8.65 3.11 12.76
CA VAL A 153 7.85 2.04 13.35
C VAL A 153 8.47 0.69 12.96
N SER A 154 8.58 -0.25 13.89
CA SER A 154 9.10 -1.59 13.57
C SER A 154 8.51 -2.69 14.44
N TYR A 155 8.48 -3.90 13.87
CA TYR A 155 8.08 -5.10 14.57
C TYR A 155 9.06 -6.24 14.25
N GLY A 156 9.30 -7.09 15.24
CA GLY A 156 9.98 -8.37 15.10
C GLY A 156 8.97 -9.49 14.86
N TYR A 157 9.36 -10.53 14.13
CA TYR A 157 8.55 -11.73 13.96
C TYR A 157 9.42 -12.96 13.67
N THR A 158 8.85 -14.14 13.88
CA THR A 158 9.42 -15.44 13.49
C THR A 158 8.52 -16.11 12.46
N GLN A 159 9.07 -17.04 11.69
CA GLN A 159 8.30 -17.92 10.82
C GLN A 159 7.91 -19.18 11.60
N ARG A 160 6.71 -19.72 11.35
CA ARG A 160 6.36 -21.06 11.82
C ARG A 160 7.20 -22.08 11.08
N SER A 161 8.22 -22.61 11.73
CA SER A 161 9.02 -23.68 11.16
C SER A 161 8.17 -24.95 11.02
N GLY A 162 8.04 -25.44 9.78
CA GLY A 162 7.43 -26.74 9.49
C GLY A 162 8.38 -27.93 9.72
N SER A 163 9.64 -27.67 10.09
CA SER A 163 10.67 -28.68 10.28
C SER A 163 11.40 -28.50 11.60
N ALA A 164 11.47 -29.58 12.37
CA ALA A 164 12.19 -29.71 13.64
C ALA A 164 13.73 -29.70 13.46
N SER A 165 14.26 -28.71 12.74
CA SER A 165 15.69 -28.39 12.77
C SER A 165 15.93 -27.41 13.91
N ASN A 166 16.73 -27.83 14.90
CA ASN A 166 17.19 -27.05 16.06
C ASN A 166 18.12 -25.87 15.67
N GLU A 167 17.87 -25.22 14.54
CA GLU A 167 18.61 -24.03 14.14
C GLU A 167 17.91 -22.80 14.68
N ILE A 168 18.72 -21.89 15.20
CA ILE A 168 18.38 -20.64 15.89
C ILE A 168 17.12 -20.01 15.27
N GLU A 169 16.10 -19.72 16.08
CA GLU A 169 14.93 -18.97 15.63
C GLU A 169 15.38 -17.64 15.00
N ASP A 170 15.42 -17.60 13.68
CA ASP A 170 15.75 -16.38 12.95
C ASP A 170 14.64 -15.36 13.20
N LYS A 171 14.95 -14.40 14.08
CA LYS A 171 14.08 -13.25 14.33
C LYS A 171 14.29 -12.23 13.22
N TYR A 172 13.24 -12.02 12.43
CA TYR A 172 13.23 -11.00 11.38
C TYR A 172 12.71 -9.67 11.94
N GLU A 173 13.28 -8.55 11.51
CA GLU A 173 12.74 -7.20 11.79
C GLU A 173 12.16 -6.61 10.50
N CYS A 174 10.94 -6.08 10.60
CA CYS A 174 10.36 -5.24 9.56
C CYS A 174 10.19 -3.82 10.09
N SER A 175 10.45 -2.82 9.24
CA SER A 175 10.31 -1.42 9.66
C SER A 175 9.83 -0.50 8.56
N PHE A 176 9.22 0.61 8.98
CA PHE A 176 8.65 1.65 8.14
C PHE A 176 9.16 3.00 8.61
N LYS A 177 9.36 3.93 7.68
CA LYS A 177 9.79 5.29 7.99
C LYS A 177 8.92 6.31 7.27
N PHE A 178 8.60 7.40 7.95
CA PHE A 178 7.84 8.52 7.39
C PHE A 178 8.22 9.83 8.07
N ASP A 179 8.12 10.93 7.32
CA ASP A 179 8.38 12.28 7.81
C ASP A 179 7.05 12.93 8.21
N THR A 180 6.96 13.46 9.42
CA THR A 180 5.73 14.09 9.94
C THR A 180 5.86 15.61 9.89
N TYR A 181 4.88 16.27 9.28
CA TYR A 181 4.77 17.72 9.15
C TYR A 181 3.49 18.24 9.81
N ASP A 182 3.44 19.56 9.99
CA ASP A 182 2.24 20.25 10.44
C ASP A 182 1.03 19.98 9.52
N ARG A 183 -0.15 20.14 10.10
CA ARG A 183 -1.43 19.87 9.42
C ARG A 183 -1.56 20.69 8.13
N GLY A 184 -1.85 20.02 7.03
CA GLY A 184 -2.16 20.67 5.76
C GLY A 184 -0.97 21.36 5.09
N CYS A 185 0.26 21.15 5.56
CA CYS A 185 1.45 21.60 4.84
C CYS A 185 1.50 20.97 3.44
N PRO A 186 1.87 21.75 2.40
CA PRO A 186 2.20 21.20 1.11
C PRO A 186 3.37 20.24 1.24
N ARG A 187 3.28 19.11 0.55
CA ARG A 187 4.31 18.07 0.57
C ARG A 187 4.98 17.99 -0.78
N SER A 188 6.24 17.62 -0.78
CA SER A 188 6.97 17.28 -2.00
C SER A 188 7.62 15.92 -1.83
N PHE A 189 7.60 15.12 -2.89
CA PHE A 189 8.34 13.87 -2.95
C PHE A 189 8.76 13.59 -4.38
N TRP A 190 9.72 12.69 -4.54
CA TRP A 190 10.20 12.30 -5.85
C TRP A 190 9.60 10.99 -6.35
N ILE A 191 9.47 10.90 -7.67
CA ILE A 191 9.14 9.69 -8.42
C ILE A 191 10.22 9.51 -9.48
N HIS A 192 10.82 8.32 -9.58
CA HIS A 192 11.84 8.03 -10.58
C HIS A 192 11.40 6.86 -11.46
N LYS A 193 11.37 7.11 -12.76
CA LYS A 193 11.00 6.14 -13.78
C LYS A 193 12.20 5.88 -14.68
N ASP A 194 12.73 4.67 -14.62
CA ASP A 194 13.76 4.21 -15.54
C ASP A 194 13.11 3.55 -16.77
N ILE A 195 13.44 4.08 -17.95
CA ILE A 195 13.06 3.54 -19.27
C ILE A 195 14.29 3.25 -20.15
N CYS A 196 15.47 3.11 -19.55
CA CYS A 196 16.69 2.74 -20.24
C CYS A 196 16.59 1.32 -20.83
N ARG A 197 17.27 1.07 -21.95
CA ARG A 197 17.15 -0.21 -22.66
C ARG A 197 17.90 -1.38 -22.02
N PHE A 198 18.99 -1.11 -21.29
CA PHE A 198 19.83 -2.13 -20.65
C PHE A 198 19.57 -2.32 -19.15
N HIS A 199 19.08 -1.27 -18.48
CA HIS A 199 18.88 -1.23 -17.03
C HIS A 199 17.44 -0.88 -16.63
N GLY A 200 16.52 -0.79 -17.61
CA GLY A 200 15.13 -0.42 -17.36
C GLY A 200 14.47 -1.34 -16.36
N ASP A 201 13.69 -0.75 -15.46
CA ASP A 201 12.99 -1.49 -14.41
C ASP A 201 12.08 -2.56 -15.03
N GLU A 202 12.41 -3.83 -14.81
CA GLU A 202 11.66 -5.00 -15.31
C GLU A 202 10.20 -4.99 -14.85
N THR A 203 9.93 -4.41 -13.68
CA THR A 203 8.56 -4.29 -13.14
C THR A 203 7.74 -3.26 -13.90
N ARG A 204 8.39 -2.38 -14.67
CA ARG A 204 7.82 -1.21 -15.35
C ARG A 204 7.06 -0.26 -14.43
N VAL A 205 7.24 -0.34 -13.12
CA VAL A 205 6.66 0.60 -12.15
C VAL A 205 7.71 1.63 -11.74
N ALA A 206 7.32 2.90 -11.63
CA ALA A 206 8.22 3.94 -11.17
C ALA A 206 8.56 3.75 -9.69
N ALA A 207 9.84 3.91 -9.35
CA ALA A 207 10.27 4.01 -7.96
C ALA A 207 9.72 5.31 -7.35
N THR A 208 9.34 5.26 -6.08
CA THR A 208 8.87 6.43 -5.35
C THR A 208 9.64 6.57 -4.05
N GLN A 209 9.73 7.80 -3.56
CA GLN A 209 10.45 8.12 -2.33
C GLN A 209 10.15 7.14 -1.19
N ASN A 210 11.20 6.55 -0.62
CA ASN A 210 11.07 5.49 0.40
C ASN A 210 10.53 6.01 1.74
N ILE A 211 10.91 7.24 2.12
CA ILE A 211 10.44 7.90 3.34
C ILE A 211 9.54 9.03 2.90
N THR A 212 8.24 8.82 3.00
CA THR A 212 7.25 9.75 2.47
C THR A 212 6.80 10.74 3.54
N ALA A 213 6.40 11.93 3.08
CA ALA A 213 5.89 12.99 3.94
C ALA A 213 4.39 12.77 4.24
N VAL A 214 4.03 12.90 5.52
CA VAL A 214 2.65 12.95 6.02
C VAL A 214 2.45 14.18 6.88
N CYS A 215 1.24 14.70 6.90
CA CYS A 215 0.82 15.74 7.81
C CYS A 215 0.07 15.15 9.01
N VAL A 216 -0.04 15.92 10.08
CA VAL A 216 -1.03 15.64 11.13
C VAL A 216 -2.42 15.47 10.49
N ASP A 217 -3.16 14.48 10.99
CA ASP A 217 -4.44 13.96 10.47
C ASP A 217 -4.38 13.15 9.17
N ASP A 218 -3.23 12.97 8.54
CA ASP A 218 -3.12 11.94 7.50
C ASP A 218 -3.23 10.54 8.08
N ARG A 219 -3.52 9.58 7.21
CA ARG A 219 -3.53 8.17 7.56
C ARG A 219 -2.31 7.51 6.94
N VAL A 220 -1.61 6.71 7.72
CA VAL A 220 -0.56 5.81 7.22
C VAL A 220 -1.11 4.38 7.18
N GLU A 221 -0.83 3.66 6.10
CA GLU A 221 -1.05 2.21 6.06
C GLU A 221 0.25 1.47 6.37
N ILE A 222 0.23 0.64 7.40
CA ILE A 222 1.36 -0.20 7.82
C ILE A 222 0.97 -1.66 7.57
N ALA A 223 1.75 -2.35 6.73
CA ALA A 223 1.49 -3.75 6.37
C ALA A 223 2.31 -4.69 7.26
N VAL A 224 1.65 -5.42 8.15
CA VAL A 224 2.29 -6.46 8.96
C VAL A 224 2.15 -7.80 8.24
N ASN A 225 3.27 -8.42 7.88
CA ASN A 225 3.28 -9.72 7.20
C ASN A 225 2.57 -10.78 8.06
N LEU A 226 1.61 -11.50 7.48
CA LEU A 226 1.05 -12.72 8.05
C LEU A 226 1.53 -13.96 7.28
N PHE A 227 1.70 -13.83 5.96
CA PHE A 227 2.22 -14.89 5.11
C PHE A 227 2.95 -14.29 3.91
N ASN A 228 4.11 -14.83 3.57
CA ASN A 228 4.91 -14.42 2.42
C ASN A 228 5.66 -15.62 1.82
N ALA A 229 6.56 -15.37 0.87
CA ALA A 229 7.35 -16.42 0.22
C ALA A 229 8.22 -17.24 1.18
N MET A 230 8.56 -16.70 2.37
CA MET A 230 9.31 -17.41 3.41
C MET A 230 8.43 -18.30 4.29
N GLY A 231 7.10 -18.19 4.16
CA GLY A 231 6.14 -19.00 4.91
C GLY A 231 5.16 -18.18 5.74
N LEU A 232 4.55 -18.88 6.70
CA LEU A 232 3.57 -18.38 7.64
C LEU A 232 4.26 -17.74 8.85
N VAL A 233 3.94 -16.47 9.12
CA VAL A 233 4.44 -15.78 10.30
C VAL A 233 3.75 -16.33 11.55
N ASP A 234 4.51 -16.57 12.62
CA ASP A 234 3.92 -16.93 13.90
C ASP A 234 3.35 -15.68 14.58
N VAL A 235 2.02 -15.51 14.48
CA VAL A 235 1.32 -14.32 14.97
C VAL A 235 1.49 -14.11 16.48
N SER A 236 1.73 -15.18 17.26
CA SER A 236 2.00 -15.09 18.70
C SER A 236 3.36 -14.49 19.04
N GLU A 237 4.31 -14.53 18.11
CA GLU A 237 5.69 -14.04 18.27
C GLU A 237 5.92 -12.68 17.61
N VAL A 238 4.86 -12.05 17.07
CA VAL A 238 4.95 -10.68 16.56
C VAL A 238 5.07 -9.71 17.74
N VAL A 239 6.17 -8.96 17.79
CA VAL A 239 6.48 -8.02 18.87
C VAL A 239 6.80 -6.65 18.28
N TRP A 240 6.07 -5.62 18.73
CA TRP A 240 6.36 -4.24 18.37
C TRP A 240 7.60 -3.71 19.10
N HIS A 241 8.32 -2.79 18.45
CA HIS A 241 9.47 -2.12 19.04
C HIS A 241 9.18 -0.65 19.35
N PRO A 242 9.85 -0.03 20.32
CA PRO A 242 9.66 1.38 20.63
C PRO A 242 9.84 2.28 19.39
N LEU A 243 9.00 3.32 19.29
CA LEU A 243 9.08 4.30 18.22
C LEU A 243 10.46 4.98 18.22
N LYS A 244 11.17 4.94 17.09
CA LYS A 244 12.45 5.65 16.96
C LYS A 244 12.23 6.96 16.21
N LEU A 245 12.76 8.04 16.77
CA LEU A 245 12.63 9.39 16.23
C LEU A 245 13.97 9.89 15.70
N PHE A 246 13.93 10.55 14.55
CA PHE A 246 15.11 11.15 13.92
C PHE A 246 14.79 12.61 13.54
N PRO A 247 15.80 13.49 13.48
CA PRO A 247 15.63 14.81 12.88
C PRO A 247 15.12 14.71 11.43
N LEU A 248 14.26 15.64 11.02
CA LEU A 248 13.90 15.75 9.61
C LEU A 248 15.11 16.22 8.80
N PRO A 249 15.40 15.60 7.65
CA PRO A 249 16.38 16.15 6.73
C PRO A 249 15.83 17.44 6.09
N LYS A 250 16.73 18.30 5.63
CA LYS A 250 16.35 19.52 4.90
C LYS A 250 15.63 19.21 3.59
N ARG A 251 16.09 18.16 2.88
CA ARG A 251 15.54 17.68 1.62
C ARG A 251 15.74 16.17 1.51
N ARG A 252 14.74 15.48 0.98
CA ARG A 252 14.84 14.08 0.55
C ARG A 252 15.18 14.08 -0.94
N GLU A 253 16.42 13.80 -1.27
CA GLU A 253 16.88 13.81 -2.67
C GLU A 253 16.62 12.45 -3.31
N CYS A 254 16.37 12.46 -4.63
CA CYS A 254 16.32 11.23 -5.40
C CYS A 254 17.75 10.69 -5.52
N PRO A 255 18.01 9.38 -5.35
CA PRO A 255 19.36 8.82 -5.43
C PRO A 255 20.11 9.24 -6.71
N ILE A 256 19.41 9.38 -7.83
CA ILE A 256 20.00 9.79 -9.11
C ILE A 256 20.59 11.21 -9.10
N GLU A 257 20.12 12.10 -8.21
CA GLU A 257 20.73 13.43 -8.04
C GLU A 257 22.14 13.33 -7.43
N GLN A 258 22.52 12.23 -6.78
CA GLN A 258 23.86 12.02 -6.24
C GLN A 258 24.85 11.51 -7.30
N GLU A 259 24.34 10.99 -8.42
CA GLU A 259 25.13 10.45 -9.52
C GLU A 259 25.34 11.48 -10.64
N LEU A 260 24.58 12.57 -10.64
CA LEU A 260 24.56 13.59 -11.68
C LEU A 260 24.96 14.95 -11.10
N PHE A 261 25.87 15.64 -11.78
CA PHE A 261 26.47 16.89 -11.27
C PHE A 261 25.87 18.14 -11.91
N ASP A 262 25.68 18.14 -13.23
CA ASP A 262 25.26 19.31 -14.00
C ASP A 262 23.85 19.13 -14.58
N TRP A 263 22.97 20.09 -14.30
CA TRP A 263 21.61 20.17 -14.81
C TRP A 263 21.48 21.34 -15.76
N TYR A 264 20.90 21.10 -16.93
CA TYR A 264 20.79 22.04 -18.04
C TYR A 264 19.33 22.29 -18.39
N ASP A 265 19.05 23.45 -18.98
CA ASP A 265 17.80 23.67 -19.69
C ASP A 265 17.74 22.82 -20.99
N PHE A 266 16.56 22.82 -21.62
CA PHE A 266 16.30 22.00 -22.81
C PHE A 266 17.24 22.33 -23.98
N ASP A 267 17.41 23.61 -24.30
CA ASP A 267 18.19 24.04 -25.47
C ASP A 267 19.68 23.73 -25.29
N SER A 268 20.21 23.99 -24.09
CA SER A 268 21.59 23.69 -23.72
C SER A 268 21.84 22.18 -23.77
N PHE A 269 20.94 21.37 -23.20
CA PHE A 269 21.06 19.93 -23.24
C PHE A 269 21.02 19.37 -24.66
N GLN A 270 20.07 19.83 -25.49
CA GLN A 270 19.89 19.34 -26.86
C GLN A 270 21.07 19.71 -27.77
N SER A 271 21.77 20.81 -27.48
CA SER A 271 22.99 21.17 -28.21
C SER A 271 24.18 20.24 -27.93
N GLN A 272 24.15 19.52 -26.81
CA GLN A 272 25.25 18.68 -26.32
C GLN A 272 24.94 17.17 -26.34
N SER A 273 23.66 16.80 -26.48
CA SER A 273 23.20 15.42 -26.46
C SER A 273 22.55 14.99 -27.78
N VAL A 274 22.68 13.71 -28.09
CA VAL A 274 21.98 13.07 -29.23
C VAL A 274 20.63 12.47 -28.82
N GLU A 275 20.33 12.43 -27.51
CA GLU A 275 19.09 11.86 -26.99
C GLU A 275 17.90 12.80 -27.20
N ARG A 276 16.78 12.23 -27.68
CA ARG A 276 15.55 12.97 -27.91
C ARG A 276 14.72 12.97 -26.64
N VAL A 277 14.85 14.02 -25.84
CA VAL A 277 14.03 14.27 -24.65
C VAL A 277 12.78 15.08 -25.01
N GLN A 278 11.69 14.91 -24.26
CA GLN A 278 10.46 15.68 -24.39
C GLN A 278 10.05 16.22 -23.02
N ILE A 279 9.46 17.42 -23.00
CA ILE A 279 8.88 17.99 -21.79
C ILE A 279 7.61 17.18 -21.45
N PRO A 280 7.52 16.56 -20.26
CA PRO A 280 6.36 15.77 -19.89
C PRO A 280 5.15 16.67 -19.59
N ASP A 281 4.10 16.62 -20.42
CA ASP A 281 2.78 17.24 -20.15
C ASP A 281 1.66 16.19 -20.05
N PHE A 282 2.02 14.95 -19.71
CA PHE A 282 1.12 13.80 -19.79
C PHE A 282 0.02 13.77 -18.70
N PHE A 283 0.20 14.56 -17.64
CA PHE A 283 -0.58 14.47 -16.41
C PHE A 283 -1.54 15.66 -16.19
N SER A 284 -1.59 16.58 -17.15
CA SER A 284 -2.53 17.70 -17.18
C SER A 284 -3.97 17.20 -17.31
N PRO A 285 -4.96 17.82 -16.66
CA PRO A 285 -4.84 19.07 -15.88
C PRO A 285 -4.56 18.88 -14.38
N GLN A 286 -4.54 17.65 -13.86
CA GLN A 286 -4.39 17.40 -12.42
C GLN A 286 -2.99 17.79 -11.92
N LEU A 287 -1.95 17.41 -12.66
CA LEU A 287 -0.57 17.79 -12.37
C LEU A 287 -0.08 18.76 -13.46
N VAL A 288 0.15 20.00 -13.06
CA VAL A 288 0.63 21.06 -13.94
C VAL A 288 2.14 21.09 -13.92
N HIS A 289 2.74 21.18 -15.11
CA HIS A 289 4.17 21.36 -15.29
C HIS A 289 4.63 22.72 -14.76
N CYS A 290 5.72 22.73 -13.99
CA CYS A 290 6.36 23.95 -13.49
C CYS A 290 7.70 24.23 -14.19
N SER A 291 8.56 23.21 -14.26
CA SER A 291 9.90 23.33 -14.85
C SER A 291 10.46 21.95 -15.20
N THR A 292 11.34 21.88 -16.20
CA THR A 292 12.13 20.67 -16.50
C THR A 292 13.58 21.03 -16.72
N GLU A 293 14.47 20.25 -16.12
CA GLU A 293 15.92 20.30 -16.33
C GLU A 293 16.42 18.92 -16.77
N TYR A 294 17.58 18.87 -17.40
CA TYR A 294 18.14 17.66 -17.98
C TYR A 294 19.60 17.46 -17.57
N ALA A 295 20.02 16.21 -17.44
CA ALA A 295 21.38 15.83 -17.09
C ALA A 295 21.77 14.50 -17.77
N GLY A 296 23.07 14.20 -17.77
CA GLY A 296 23.62 12.94 -18.28
C GLY A 296 23.99 12.94 -19.78
N ILE A 297 24.92 12.06 -20.15
CA ILE A 297 25.48 11.96 -21.51
C ILE A 297 24.95 10.71 -22.22
N ASP A 298 25.33 9.52 -21.74
CA ASP A 298 24.90 8.23 -22.33
C ASP A 298 23.48 7.82 -21.93
N VAL A 299 23.07 8.25 -20.74
CA VAL A 299 21.72 8.13 -20.21
C VAL A 299 21.25 9.55 -19.90
N ALA A 300 20.27 10.03 -20.65
CA ALA A 300 19.62 11.30 -20.43
C ALA A 300 18.61 11.17 -19.27
N VAL A 301 18.70 12.06 -18.30
CA VAL A 301 17.78 12.13 -17.17
C VAL A 301 17.08 13.46 -17.20
N SER A 302 15.75 13.44 -17.21
CA SER A 302 14.94 14.65 -17.05
C SER A 302 14.44 14.74 -15.61
N ARG A 303 14.53 15.92 -14.99
CA ARG A 303 13.92 16.27 -13.72
C ARG A 303 12.81 17.28 -13.98
N THR A 304 11.57 16.82 -13.90
CA THR A 304 10.37 17.62 -14.12
C THR A 304 9.68 17.90 -12.80
N ARG A 305 9.52 19.18 -12.45
CA ARG A 305 8.73 19.59 -11.30
C ARG A 305 7.27 19.77 -11.72
N LEU A 306 6.40 19.04 -11.05
CA LEU A 306 4.96 19.07 -11.23
C LEU A 306 4.28 19.57 -9.96
N ARG A 307 3.15 20.26 -10.10
CA ARG A 307 2.31 20.70 -8.99
C ARG A 307 0.89 20.18 -9.15
N ALA A 308 0.33 19.64 -8.08
CA ALA A 308 -1.06 19.19 -8.05
C ALA A 308 -2.00 20.41 -7.96
N GLU A 309 -2.77 20.68 -9.01
CA GLU A 309 -3.60 21.88 -9.11
C GLU A 309 -5.10 21.54 -9.21
N GLN A 310 -5.47 20.52 -9.98
CA GLN A 310 -6.87 20.13 -10.15
C GLN A 310 -7.17 18.79 -9.48
N GLN A 311 -8.34 18.69 -8.84
CA GLN A 311 -8.82 17.46 -8.21
C GLN A 311 -9.16 16.38 -9.26
N GLY A 312 -9.06 15.13 -8.84
CA GLY A 312 -9.44 13.96 -9.64
C GLY A 312 -8.29 12.99 -9.89
N VAL A 313 -8.58 11.94 -10.67
CA VAL A 313 -7.59 10.93 -11.05
C VAL A 313 -6.65 11.53 -12.10
N VAL A 314 -5.34 11.34 -11.91
CA VAL A 314 -4.33 11.84 -12.85
C VAL A 314 -4.33 10.95 -14.11
N PRO A 315 -4.50 11.51 -15.31
CA PRO A 315 -4.56 10.75 -16.55
C PRO A 315 -3.21 10.10 -16.86
N GLN A 316 -3.22 8.92 -17.49
CA GLN A 316 -2.03 8.18 -17.95
C GLN A 316 -1.00 7.80 -16.88
N ALA A 317 -1.20 8.16 -15.60
CA ALA A 317 -0.26 7.86 -14.53
C ALA A 317 -0.06 6.35 -14.36
N ASP A 318 -1.11 5.55 -14.52
CA ASP A 318 -1.05 4.10 -14.52
C ASP A 318 -0.20 3.55 -15.68
N ARG A 319 -0.37 4.10 -16.88
CA ARG A 319 0.38 3.69 -18.08
C ARG A 319 1.86 4.09 -18.02
N ILE A 320 2.16 5.30 -17.55
CA ILE A 320 3.50 5.89 -17.60
C ILE A 320 4.32 5.52 -16.36
N LEU A 321 3.71 5.59 -15.18
CA LEU A 321 4.37 5.36 -13.89
C LEU A 321 4.08 3.96 -13.33
N GLY A 322 3.15 3.19 -13.91
CA GLY A 322 2.71 1.93 -13.32
C GLY A 322 1.93 2.09 -12.03
N SER A 323 1.51 3.32 -11.69
CA SER A 323 0.84 3.65 -10.42
C SER A 323 -0.31 4.63 -10.65
N ARG A 324 -1.45 4.40 -9.98
CA ARG A 324 -2.57 5.34 -10.02
C ARG A 324 -2.29 6.51 -9.08
N LEU A 325 -2.48 7.72 -9.59
CA LEU A 325 -2.38 8.96 -8.82
C LEU A 325 -3.76 9.64 -8.77
N GLU A 326 -4.07 10.25 -7.63
CA GLU A 326 -5.29 11.05 -7.46
C GLU A 326 -4.98 12.30 -6.64
N VAL A 327 -5.52 13.43 -7.09
CA VAL A 327 -5.44 14.71 -6.40
C VAL A 327 -6.74 14.96 -5.64
N LEU A 328 -6.61 15.14 -4.34
CA LEU A 328 -7.68 15.43 -3.39
C LEU A 328 -7.68 16.93 -3.05
N PRO A 329 -8.78 17.46 -2.45
CA PRO A 329 -8.83 18.83 -1.97
C PRO A 329 -7.70 19.15 -0.96
N THR A 330 -7.24 20.41 -0.91
CA THR A 330 -6.12 20.87 -0.05
C THR A 330 -6.21 20.47 1.43
N ARG A 331 -7.41 20.37 1.99
CA ARG A 331 -7.64 20.05 3.41
C ARG A 331 -8.09 18.62 3.66
N CYS A 332 -8.17 17.80 2.61
CA CYS A 332 -8.55 16.40 2.74
C CYS A 332 -7.38 15.62 3.34
N PRO A 333 -7.58 14.83 4.41
CA PRO A 333 -6.56 13.88 4.83
C PRO A 333 -6.32 12.87 3.72
N ILE A 334 -5.09 12.42 3.58
CA ILE A 334 -4.72 11.40 2.60
C ILE A 334 -4.46 10.07 3.31
N ILE A 335 -4.50 8.99 2.56
CA ILE A 335 -4.07 7.66 3.00
C ILE A 335 -2.76 7.34 2.29
N LEU A 336 -1.70 7.12 3.06
CA LEU A 336 -0.37 6.88 2.56
C LEU A 336 0.12 5.48 2.92
N PRO A 337 0.24 4.57 1.95
CA PRO A 337 0.93 3.29 2.14
C PRO A 337 2.40 3.52 2.50
N LEU A 338 2.83 3.07 3.67
CA LEU A 338 4.25 3.10 4.02
C LEU A 338 4.96 1.90 3.39
N LYS A 339 6.16 2.14 2.87
CA LYS A 339 7.04 1.08 2.36
C LYS A 339 7.89 0.50 3.47
N ARG A 340 8.10 -0.81 3.42
CA ARG A 340 9.13 -1.47 4.22
C ARG A 340 10.50 -0.94 3.84
N VAL A 341 11.30 -0.57 4.84
CA VAL A 341 12.67 -0.11 4.66
C VAL A 341 13.49 -1.18 3.95
N GLY A 342 14.19 -0.78 2.90
CA GLY A 342 15.02 -1.67 2.07
C GLY A 342 14.33 -2.13 0.77
N LEU A 343 13.02 -1.91 0.62
CA LEU A 343 12.31 -2.23 -0.62
C LEU A 343 12.15 -0.99 -1.51
N GLN A 344 12.45 -1.15 -2.80
CA GLN A 344 12.15 -0.14 -3.84
C GLN A 344 10.64 -0.11 -4.14
N HIS A 345 10.05 -1.30 -4.27
CA HIS A 345 8.63 -1.54 -4.48
C HIS A 345 8.11 -2.46 -3.37
N ASP A 346 6.94 -2.14 -2.80
CA ASP A 346 6.37 -2.94 -1.70
C ASP A 346 4.90 -3.31 -1.95
N ARG A 347 3.99 -2.34 -1.87
CA ARG A 347 2.57 -2.51 -2.22
C ARG A 347 2.18 -1.52 -3.32
N PHE A 348 1.63 -2.04 -4.41
CA PHE A 348 1.08 -1.23 -5.50
C PHE A 348 -0.29 -0.71 -5.09
N THR A 349 -0.33 0.49 -4.53
CA THR A 349 -1.55 1.16 -4.09
C THR A 349 -1.61 2.57 -4.68
N LYS A 350 -2.79 3.18 -4.66
CA LYS A 350 -3.00 4.52 -5.21
C LYS A 350 -2.19 5.55 -4.42
N ILE A 351 -1.47 6.42 -5.12
CA ILE A 351 -0.78 7.57 -4.55
C ILE A 351 -1.77 8.72 -4.44
N GLN A 352 -1.94 9.26 -3.24
CA GLN A 352 -2.85 10.37 -2.97
C GLN A 352 -2.07 11.67 -2.72
N LEU A 353 -2.48 12.70 -3.44
CA LEU A 353 -1.93 14.05 -3.39
C LEU A 353 -3.01 15.01 -2.90
N ARG A 354 -2.61 16.15 -2.36
CA ARG A 354 -3.50 17.29 -2.17
C ARG A 354 -3.21 18.36 -3.21
N GLN A 355 -4.20 19.17 -3.54
CA GLN A 355 -3.97 20.42 -4.26
C GLN A 355 -2.91 21.26 -3.51
N GLY A 356 -1.84 21.61 -4.22
CA GLY A 356 -0.66 22.30 -3.70
C GLY A 356 0.56 21.41 -3.49
N ASP A 357 0.41 20.08 -3.43
CA ASP A 357 1.54 19.15 -3.33
C ASP A 357 2.41 19.19 -4.60
N GLY A 358 3.71 18.96 -4.42
CA GLY A 358 4.71 18.91 -5.49
C GLY A 358 5.21 17.50 -5.76
N ILE A 359 5.53 17.23 -7.02
CA ILE A 359 6.25 16.01 -7.44
C ILE A 359 7.50 16.43 -8.21
N ASP A 360 8.66 15.93 -7.78
CA ASP A 360 9.86 15.94 -8.61
C ASP A 360 9.92 14.60 -9.37
N LEU A 361 9.56 14.61 -10.65
CA LEU A 361 9.56 13.44 -11.52
C LEU A 361 10.90 13.32 -12.26
N TYR A 362 11.56 12.20 -12.07
CA TYR A 362 12.79 11.84 -12.75
C TYR A 362 12.49 10.78 -13.81
N ILE A 363 12.88 11.02 -15.07
CA ILE A 363 12.81 10.00 -16.13
C ILE A 363 14.21 9.79 -16.69
N SER A 364 14.73 8.58 -16.54
CA SER A 364 16.01 8.16 -17.14
C SER A 364 15.73 7.42 -18.45
N GLN A 365 16.35 7.86 -19.53
CA GLN A 365 16.23 7.26 -20.86
C GLN A 365 17.57 7.22 -21.57
N GLY A 366 17.77 6.21 -22.42
CA GLY A 366 19.01 6.02 -23.15
C GLY A 366 19.46 4.57 -23.20
N GLY A 367 20.71 4.37 -23.60
CA GLY A 367 21.26 3.05 -23.94
C GLY A 367 21.10 2.79 -25.44
N LYS A 368 22.10 3.20 -26.22
CA LYS A 368 22.14 3.01 -27.67
C LYS A 368 22.31 1.51 -27.99
N MET A 369 21.49 0.95 -28.88
CA MET A 369 21.86 -0.29 -29.58
C MET A 369 22.88 0.10 -30.64
N THR A 370 24.14 -0.28 -30.45
CA THR A 370 25.10 -0.37 -31.55
C THR A 370 24.82 -1.59 -32.38
#